data_AF-A0A357AS46-F1
#
_entry.id   AF-A0A357AS46-F1
#
_cell.length_a   1.000
_cell.length_b   1.000
_cell.length_c   1.000
_cell.angle_alpha   90.00
_cell.angle_beta   90.00
_cell.angle_gamma   90.00
#
_symmetry.space_group_name_H-M   'P 1'
#
loop_
_entity.id
_entity.type
_entity.pdbx_description
1 polymer ?
#
loop_
_entity_poly.entity_id
_entity_poly.type
_entity_poly.pdbx_seq_one_letter_code
_entity_poly.pdbx_strand_id
1 'polypeptide(L)'
;MGKKAIMSLLGNIFIAIGVALFKLSGQGNDPFGGMNMALAEVTGVQYGTFQLLLNIVLLVIQIITARELLGIGTIINAGLLGYMVTFFYDIFIMIGKPELFVIKLVIL
;
A
#
# COMPACT_ATOMS: atom_id res chain seq x y z
N MET A 1 12.27 -7.39 -20.37
CA MET A 1 11.58 -6.47 -19.43
C MET A 1 10.20 -6.94 -18.99
N GLY A 2 9.33 -7.43 -19.89
CA GLY A 2 7.94 -7.79 -19.55
C GLY A 2 7.75 -8.75 -18.37
N LYS A 3 8.54 -9.84 -18.28
CA LYS A 3 8.41 -10.83 -17.17
C LYS A 3 8.59 -10.21 -15.78
N LYS A 4 9.59 -9.32 -15.59
CA LYS A 4 9.86 -8.66 -14.30
C LYS A 4 8.73 -7.70 -13.89
N ALA A 5 8.18 -6.98 -14.87
CA ALA A 5 7.05 -6.07 -14.63
C ALA A 5 5.78 -6.85 -14.23
N ILE A 6 5.47 -7.94 -14.93
CA ILE A 6 4.33 -8.81 -14.62
C ILE A 6 4.47 -9.42 -13.22
N MET A 7 5.65 -9.95 -12.88
CA MET A 7 5.91 -10.48 -11.53
C MET A 7 5.76 -9.41 -10.46
N SER A 8 6.21 -8.17 -10.73
CA SER A 8 6.05 -7.06 -9.79
C SER A 8 4.59 -6.63 -9.62
N LEU A 9 3.80 -6.64 -10.69
CA LEU A 9 2.37 -6.34 -10.63
C LEU A 9 1.62 -7.40 -9.81
N LEU A 10 1.90 -8.68 -10.05
CA LEU A 10 1.32 -9.77 -9.28
C LEU A 10 1.70 -9.66 -7.80
N GLY A 11 2.98 -9.42 -7.50
CA GLY A 11 3.44 -9.19 -6.13
C GLY A 11 2.72 -8.04 -5.45
N ASN A 12 2.57 -6.90 -6.14
CA ASN A 12 1.83 -5.76 -5.61
C ASN A 12 0.36 -6.07 -5.33
N ILE A 13 -0.30 -6.92 -6.13
CA ILE A 13 -1.68 -7.36 -5.87
C ILE A 13 -1.75 -8.12 -4.54
N PHE A 14 -0.85 -9.09 -4.32
CA PHE A 14 -0.82 -9.86 -3.06
C PHE A 14 -0.52 -8.96 -1.85
N ILE A 15 0.46 -8.06 -1.96
CA ILE A 15 0.78 -7.10 -0.90
C ILE A 15 -0.42 -6.19 -0.64
N ALA A 16 -1.06 -5.68 -1.69
CA ALA A 16 -2.18 -4.76 -1.57
C ALA A 16 -3.38 -5.39 -0.86
N ILE A 17 -3.69 -6.65 -1.17
CA ILE A 17 -4.73 -7.42 -0.49
C ILE A 17 -4.39 -7.55 1.00
N GLY A 18 -3.18 -8.01 1.34
CA GLY A 18 -2.77 -8.18 2.74
C GLY A 18 -2.85 -6.88 3.54
N VAL A 19 -2.30 -5.79 2.99
CA VAL A 19 -2.33 -4.46 3.62
C VAL A 19 -3.77 -3.94 3.77
N ALA A 20 -4.63 -4.16 2.78
CA ALA A 20 -6.04 -3.78 2.87
C ALA A 20 -6.78 -4.55 3.97
N LEU A 21 -6.48 -5.85 4.16
CA LEU A 21 -7.04 -6.67 5.24
C LEU A 21 -6.53 -6.21 6.61
N PHE A 22 -5.24 -5.89 6.76
CA PHE A 22 -4.70 -5.28 7.99
C PHE A 22 -5.39 -3.96 8.33
N LYS A 23 -5.58 -3.11 7.31
CA LYS A 23 -6.31 -1.84 7.48
C LYS A 23 -7.77 -2.08 7.89
N LEU A 24 -8.42 -3.11 7.35
CA LEU A 24 -9.81 -3.46 7.68
C LEU A 24 -9.95 -4.01 9.10
N SER A 25 -9.01 -4.84 9.55
CA SER A 25 -9.02 -5.35 10.93
C SER A 25 -8.74 -4.25 11.95
N GLY A 26 -8.16 -3.12 11.52
CA GLY A 26 -7.75 -2.02 12.40
C GLY A 26 -6.48 -2.38 13.18
N GLN A 27 -5.77 -3.42 12.74
CA GLN A 27 -4.49 -3.81 13.29
C GLN A 27 -3.37 -3.01 12.62
N GLY A 28 -2.31 -2.75 13.37
CA GLY A 28 -1.15 -2.04 12.85
C GLY A 28 -0.53 -2.79 11.67
N ASN A 29 -0.34 -2.08 10.57
CA ASN A 29 0.46 -2.53 9.44
C ASN A 29 1.97 -2.25 9.71
N ASP A 30 2.85 -2.56 8.76
CA ASP A 30 4.27 -2.18 8.82
C ASP A 30 4.46 -0.68 9.19
N PRO A 31 5.53 -0.29 9.91
CA PRO A 31 5.66 1.07 10.45
C PRO A 31 5.54 2.18 9.40
N PHE A 32 6.02 1.95 8.18
CA PHE A 32 5.96 2.93 7.09
C PHE A 32 4.54 3.06 6.53
N GLY A 33 3.90 1.94 6.20
CA GLY A 33 2.51 1.92 5.77
C GLY A 33 1.56 2.47 6.84
N GLY A 34 1.76 2.10 8.10
CA GLY A 34 0.99 2.59 9.25
C GLY A 34 1.12 4.10 9.44
N MET A 35 2.34 4.64 9.37
CA MET A 35 2.58 6.09 9.40
C MET A 35 1.86 6.78 8.24
N ASN A 36 1.95 6.25 7.02
CA ASN A 36 1.32 6.85 5.85
C ASN A 36 -0.21 6.82 5.94
N MET A 37 -0.79 5.75 6.51
CA MET A 37 -2.23 5.69 6.78
C MET A 37 -2.67 6.72 7.82
N ALA A 38 -1.96 6.80 8.95
CA ALA A 38 -2.28 7.75 10.02
C ALA A 38 -2.15 9.20 9.54
N LEU A 39 -1.07 9.53 8.81
CA LEU A 39 -0.90 10.87 8.25
C LEU A 39 -1.93 11.18 7.16
N ALA A 40 -2.28 10.22 6.31
CA ALA A 40 -3.36 10.39 5.33
C ALA A 40 -4.70 10.71 6.02
N GLU A 41 -5.02 10.03 7.12
CA GLU A 41 -6.23 10.28 7.91
C GLU A 41 -6.21 11.66 8.58
N VAL A 42 -5.08 12.07 9.19
CA VAL A 42 -4.92 13.40 9.80
C VAL A 42 -4.98 14.53 8.76
N THR A 43 -4.44 14.31 7.58
CA THR A 43 -4.42 15.31 6.49
C THR A 43 -5.70 15.33 5.67
N GLY A 44 -6.58 14.34 5.83
CA GLY A 44 -7.81 14.19 5.03
C GLY A 44 -7.54 13.77 3.57
N VAL A 45 -6.32 13.36 3.23
CA VAL A 45 -5.95 12.91 1.89
C VAL A 45 -6.18 11.41 1.77
N GLN A 46 -6.61 10.93 0.60
CA GLN A 46 -6.73 9.50 0.36
C GLN A 46 -5.37 8.80 0.50
N TYR A 47 -5.34 7.67 1.21
CA TYR A 47 -4.11 6.90 1.47
C TYR A 47 -3.28 6.65 0.20
N GLY A 48 -3.92 6.24 -0.90
CA GLY A 48 -3.23 6.02 -2.18
C GLY A 48 -2.49 7.25 -2.70
N THR A 49 -3.11 8.43 -2.62
CA THR A 49 -2.50 9.70 -3.04
C THR A 49 -1.38 10.12 -2.09
N PHE A 50 -1.59 9.99 -0.78
CA PHE A 50 -0.57 10.33 0.21
C PHE A 50 0.68 9.46 0.04
N GLN A 51 0.49 8.14 -0.12
CA GLN A 51 1.55 7.18 -0.40
C GLN A 51 2.31 7.52 -1.69
N LEU A 52 1.59 7.88 -2.76
CA LEU A 52 2.21 8.28 -4.03
C LEU A 52 3.10 9.51 -3.84
N LEU A 53 2.60 10.55 -3.17
CA LEU A 53 3.35 11.79 -2.94
C LEU A 53 4.63 11.54 -2.16
N LEU A 54 4.55 10.78 -1.05
CA LEU A 54 5.74 10.42 -0.28
C LEU A 54 6.71 9.57 -1.10
N ASN A 55 6.21 8.61 -1.86
CA ASN A 55 7.04 7.78 -2.73
C ASN A 55 7.73 8.60 -3.82
N ILE A 56 7.10 9.64 -4.37
CA ILE A 56 7.74 10.56 -5.32
C ILE A 56 8.92 11.28 -4.66
N VAL A 57 8.73 11.80 -3.44
CA VAL A 57 9.81 12.47 -2.69
C VAL A 57 10.97 11.50 -2.43
N LEU A 58 10.67 10.28 -1.99
CA LEU A 58 11.68 9.25 -1.75
C LEU A 58 12.38 8.81 -3.04
N LEU A 59 11.65 8.67 -4.15
CA LEU A 59 12.22 8.35 -5.46
C LEU A 59 13.19 9.43 -5.93
N VAL A 60 12.87 10.71 -5.76
CA VAL A 60 13.79 11.81 -6.11
C VAL A 60 15.08 11.71 -5.32
N ILE A 61 15.00 11.47 -4.01
CA ILE A 61 16.18 11.27 -3.15
C ILE A 61 16.99 10.04 -3.59
N GLN A 62 16.32 8.94 -3.92
CA GLN A 62 16.95 7.70 -4.39
C GLN A 62 17.63 7.87 -5.75
N ILE A 63 17.05 8.66 -6.67
CA ILE A 63 17.67 8.96 -7.97
C ILE A 63 18.98 9.71 -7.78
N ILE A 64 19.05 10.63 -6.81
CA ILE A 64 20.25 11.42 -6.55
C ILE A 64 21.33 10.58 -5.84
N THR A 65 20.92 9.70 -4.90
CA THR A 65 21.84 9.05 -3.95
C THR A 65 22.17 7.59 -4.30
N ALA A 66 21.25 6.86 -4.91
CA ALA A 66 21.30 5.40 -5.04
C ALA A 66 20.63 4.88 -6.33
N ARG A 67 20.83 5.58 -7.45
CA ARG A 67 20.18 5.25 -8.74
C ARG A 67 20.42 3.82 -9.22
N GLU A 68 21.54 3.20 -8.86
CA GLU A 68 21.85 1.81 -9.22
C GLU A 68 20.91 0.77 -8.59
N LEU A 69 20.21 1.12 -7.50
CA LEU A 69 19.25 0.25 -6.82
C LEU A 69 17.84 0.36 -7.40
N LEU A 70 17.59 1.32 -8.31
CA LEU A 70 16.27 1.54 -8.88
C LEU A 70 15.96 0.53 -9.98
N GLY A 71 14.90 -0.24 -9.77
CA GLY A 71 14.36 -1.17 -10.75
C GLY A 71 12.96 -0.77 -11.21
N ILE A 72 12.49 -1.43 -12.28
CA ILE A 72 11.12 -1.26 -12.77
C ILE A 72 10.06 -1.59 -11.70
N GLY A 73 10.37 -2.56 -10.82
CA GLY A 73 9.49 -2.93 -9.71
C GLY A 73 9.31 -1.81 -8.69
N THR A 74 10.36 -1.03 -8.42
CA THR A 74 10.31 0.12 -7.51
C THR A 74 9.35 1.18 -8.05
N ILE A 75 9.40 1.47 -9.35
CA ILE A 75 8.50 2.46 -9.97
C ILE A 75 7.04 1.96 -9.92
N ILE A 76 6.81 0.69 -10.25
CA ILE A 76 5.47 0.07 -10.19
C ILE A 76 4.93 0.11 -8.77
N ASN A 77 5.73 -0.26 -7.76
CA ASN A 77 5.33 -0.23 -6.36
C ASN A 77 5.08 1.20 -5.85
N ALA A 78 6.04 2.09 -6.05
CA ALA A 78 5.96 3.48 -5.66
C ALA A 78 4.71 4.18 -6.19
N GLY A 79 4.35 3.88 -7.45
CA GLY A 79 3.21 4.48 -8.13
C GLY A 79 1.86 3.81 -7.86
N LEU A 80 1.80 2.47 -7.84
CA LEU A 80 0.52 1.74 -7.90
C LEU A 80 0.10 1.12 -6.58
N LEU A 81 1.03 0.79 -5.67
CA LEU A 81 0.70 -0.01 -4.48
C LEU A 81 -0.36 0.68 -3.62
N GLY A 82 -0.20 1.99 -3.36
CA GLY A 82 -1.16 2.75 -2.54
C GLY A 82 -2.58 2.75 -3.11
N TYR A 83 -2.72 2.87 -4.43
CA TYR A 83 -4.02 2.81 -5.10
C TYR A 83 -4.61 1.40 -5.09
N MET A 84 -3.79 0.36 -5.32
CA MET A 84 -4.26 -1.03 -5.22
C MET A 84 -4.76 -1.34 -3.80
N VAL A 85 -4.04 -0.93 -2.76
CA VAL A 85 -4.48 -1.08 -1.36
C VAL A 85 -5.81 -0.39 -1.15
N THR A 86 -5.95 0.85 -1.63
CA THR A 86 -7.18 1.61 -1.45
C THR A 86 -8.36 0.95 -2.17
N PHE A 87 -8.14 0.48 -3.40
CA PHE A 87 -9.13 -0.26 -4.19
C PHE A 87 -9.61 -1.54 -3.47
N PHE A 88 -8.70 -2.38 -2.98
CA PHE A 88 -9.09 -3.60 -2.27
C PHE A 88 -9.75 -3.30 -0.92
N TYR A 89 -9.30 -2.26 -0.22
CA TYR A 89 -9.91 -1.82 1.04
C TYR A 89 -11.37 -1.38 0.83
N ASP A 90 -11.65 -0.60 -0.22
CA ASP A 90 -12.99 -0.14 -0.56
C ASP A 90 -13.91 -1.33 -0.92
N ILE A 91 -13.39 -2.33 -1.65
CA ILE A 91 -14.10 -3.59 -1.93
C ILE A 91 -14.43 -4.33 -0.62
N PHE A 92 -13.47 -4.48 0.29
CA PHE A 92 -13.71 -5.20 1.54
C PHE A 92 -14.69 -4.49 2.45
N ILE A 93 -14.66 -3.15 2.51
CA ILE A 93 -15.68 -2.38 3.21
C ILE A 93 -17.07 -2.63 2.63
N MET A 94 -17.21 -2.71 1.30
CA MET A 94 -18.49 -2.98 0.65
C MET A 94 -19.03 -4.38 0.98
N ILE A 95 -18.15 -5.38 1.16
CA ILE A 95 -18.53 -6.74 1.54
C ILE A 95 -18.97 -6.80 3.01
N GLY A 96 -18.38 -5.98 3.89
CA GLY A 96 -18.81 -5.83 5.27
C GLY A 96 -17.64 -5.55 6.21
N LYS A 97 -17.83 -4.62 7.14
CA LYS A 97 -16.84 -4.36 8.19
C LYS A 97 -16.93 -5.46 9.26
N PRO A 98 -15.82 -6.10 9.63
CA PRO A 98 -15.81 -7.06 10.74
C PRO A 98 -16.00 -6.31 12.06
N GLU A 99 -17.22 -6.33 12.60
CA GLU A 99 -17.57 -5.66 13.87
C GLU A 99 -17.07 -6.44 15.10
N LEU A 100 -17.01 -7.76 15.02
CA LEU A 100 -16.54 -8.63 16.10
C LEU A 100 -15.00 -8.74 16.09
N PHE A 101 -14.39 -8.56 17.25
CA PHE A 101 -12.94 -8.72 17.44
C PHE A 101 -12.42 -10.10 17.02
N VAL A 102 -13.21 -11.16 17.24
CA VAL A 102 -12.84 -12.52 16.81
C VAL A 102 -12.74 -12.63 15.27
N ILE A 103 -13.63 -11.94 14.54
CA ILE A 103 -13.57 -11.93 13.07
C ILE A 103 -12.34 -11.15 12.60
N LYS A 104 -11.95 -10.07 13.30
CA LYS A 104 -10.71 -9.33 13.03
C LYS A 104 -9.45 -10.19 13.22
N LEU A 105 -9.46 -11.15 14.15
CA LEU A 105 -8.37 -12.10 14.37
C LEU A 105 -8.31 -13.21 13.32
N VAL A 106 -9.44 -13.66 12.77
CA VAL A 106 -9.49 -14.72 11.74
C VAL A 106 -9.10 -14.19 10.35
N ILE A 107 -9.33 -12.90 10.10
CA ILE A 107 -8.92 -12.21 8.86
C ILE A 107 -7.40 -11.99 8.78
N LEU A 108 -6.69 -12.13 9.92
CA LEU A 108 -5.26 -11.93 10.07
C LEU A 108 -4.48 -13.24 9.81
#